data_AF-A0A178EKL3-F1
#
_entry.id   AF-A0A178EKL3-F1
#
_cell.length_a   1.000
_cell.length_b   1.000
_cell.length_c   1.000
_cell.angle_alpha   90.00
_cell.angle_beta   90.00
_cell.angle_gamma   90.00
#
_symmetry.space_group_name_H-M   'P 1'
#
loop_
_entity.id
_entity.type
_entity.pdbx_description
1 polymer ?
#
loop_
_entity_poly.entity_id
_entity_poly.type
_entity_poly.pdbx_seq_one_letter_code
_entity_poly.pdbx_strand_id
1 'polypeptide(L)'
;SRQKIIVAHGVLAALAFVLFFPVGAILIRLGSFRGVWLVHGIFQLFAYIVYIAAFGIGVWMVNNLPVNLLDTYHPIIGIIVFVLLFFQPILGFVHHVQYKKYNRRTIWSHGHLWLGRIVITLGMINGGLGLLLASDAPAFTGFAPSQGQIIAYSVIAAIMWLLWVASAIIGERKR
;
A
#
# COMPACT_ATOMS: atom_id res chain seq x y z
N SER A 1 12.86 -1.55 -22.36
CA SER A 1 13.32 -0.15 -22.27
C SER A 1 13.16 0.34 -20.84
N ARG A 2 13.99 1.30 -20.40
CA ARG A 2 13.96 1.90 -19.05
C ARG A 2 12.56 2.38 -18.65
N GLN A 3 11.84 3.01 -19.58
CA GLN A 3 10.46 3.45 -19.41
C GLN A 3 9.51 2.34 -18.96
N LYS A 4 9.58 1.14 -19.57
CA LYS A 4 8.71 0.01 -19.21
C LYS A 4 8.92 -0.44 -17.76
N ILE A 5 10.15 -0.38 -17.27
CA ILE A 5 10.51 -0.79 -15.90
C ILE A 5 9.93 0.20 -14.89
N ILE A 6 10.04 1.50 -15.14
CA ILE A 6 9.49 2.55 -14.28
C ILE A 6 7.97 2.49 -14.25
N VAL A 7 7.34 2.34 -15.42
CA VAL A 7 5.88 2.18 -15.50
C VAL A 7 5.44 0.92 -14.77
N ALA A 8 6.15 -0.20 -14.91
CA ALA A 8 5.85 -1.43 -14.17
C ALA A 8 5.95 -1.22 -12.65
N HIS A 9 7.01 -0.57 -12.15
CA HIS A 9 7.15 -0.21 -10.74
C HIS A 9 5.94 0.61 -10.25
N GLY A 10 5.62 1.70 -10.95
CA GLY A 10 4.53 2.60 -10.56
C GLY A 10 3.16 1.92 -10.60
N VAL A 11 2.88 1.14 -11.65
CA VAL A 11 1.60 0.41 -11.80
C VAL A 11 1.45 -0.66 -10.72
N LEU A 12 2.48 -1.47 -10.46
CA LEU A 12 2.41 -2.51 -9.43
C LEU A 12 2.25 -1.90 -8.03
N ALA A 13 3.00 -0.83 -7.71
CA ALA A 13 2.86 -0.12 -6.44
C ALA A 13 1.46 0.51 -6.28
N ALA A 14 0.94 1.13 -7.34
CA ALA A 14 -0.42 1.70 -7.34
C ALA A 14 -1.49 0.62 -7.16
N LEU A 15 -1.40 -0.51 -7.88
CA LEU A 15 -2.33 -1.62 -7.72
C LEU A 15 -2.32 -2.17 -6.29
N ALA A 16 -1.14 -2.31 -5.68
CA ALA A 16 -1.05 -2.75 -4.29
C ALA A 16 -1.73 -1.76 -3.33
N PHE A 17 -1.30 -0.49 -3.32
CA PHE A 17 -1.71 0.48 -2.29
C PHE A 17 -3.03 1.20 -2.56
N VAL A 18 -3.39 1.40 -3.83
CA VAL A 18 -4.62 2.08 -4.22
C VAL A 18 -5.77 1.10 -4.44
N LEU A 19 -5.51 -0.19 -4.69
CA LEU A 19 -6.59 -1.14 -4.95
C LEU A 19 -6.60 -2.32 -3.97
N PHE A 20 -5.59 -3.19 -3.98
CA PHE A 20 -5.70 -4.48 -3.29
C PHE A 20 -5.68 -4.37 -1.76
N PHE A 21 -4.76 -3.60 -1.18
CA PHE A 21 -4.71 -3.37 0.27
C PHE A 21 -6.03 -2.76 0.80
N PRO A 22 -6.53 -1.63 0.23
CA PRO A 22 -7.79 -1.03 0.65
C PRO A 22 -9.00 -1.94 0.48
N VAL A 23 -9.14 -2.62 -0.66
CA VAL A 23 -10.29 -3.50 -0.94
C VAL A 23 -10.34 -4.65 0.07
N GLY A 24 -9.22 -5.34 0.31
CA GLY A 24 -9.15 -6.38 1.33
C GLY A 24 -9.50 -5.87 2.73
N ALA A 25 -9.11 -4.64 3.07
CA ALA A 25 -9.43 -4.00 4.34
C ALA A 25 -10.90 -3.54 4.45
N ILE A 26 -11.52 -3.07 3.36
CA ILE A 26 -12.95 -2.73 3.30
C ILE A 26 -13.79 -4.00 3.50
N LEU A 27 -13.45 -5.08 2.81
CA LEU A 27 -14.20 -6.34 2.84
C LEU A 27 -14.33 -6.91 4.26
N ILE A 28 -13.27 -6.90 5.08
CA ILE A 28 -13.32 -7.39 6.47
C ILE A 28 -14.15 -6.49 7.41
N ARG A 29 -14.39 -5.23 7.03
CA ARG A 29 -15.15 -4.27 7.83
C ARG A 29 -16.62 -4.23 7.48
N LEU A 30 -16.96 -4.43 6.21
CA LEU A 30 -18.34 -4.32 5.73
C LEU A 30 -18.99 -5.68 5.42
N GLY A 31 -18.20 -6.71 5.10
CA GLY A 31 -18.70 -8.03 4.79
C GLY A 31 -19.23 -8.77 6.03
N SER A 32 -20.34 -9.50 5.86
CA SER A 32 -21.04 -10.23 6.93
C SER A 32 -21.09 -11.76 6.71
N PHE A 33 -20.36 -12.28 5.72
CA PHE A 33 -20.40 -13.71 5.35
C PHE A 33 -19.30 -14.55 6.03
N ARG A 34 -19.55 -15.86 6.15
CA ARG A 34 -18.60 -16.82 6.72
C ARG A 34 -17.33 -16.86 5.86
N GLY A 35 -16.16 -16.69 6.49
CA GLY A 35 -14.88 -16.73 5.78
C GLY A 35 -14.38 -15.39 5.24
N VAL A 36 -15.05 -14.26 5.53
CA VAL A 36 -14.58 -12.92 5.13
C VAL A 36 -13.14 -12.60 5.57
N TRP A 37 -12.68 -13.17 6.69
CA TRP A 37 -11.29 -13.05 7.15
C TRP A 37 -10.28 -13.75 6.25
N LEU A 38 -10.67 -14.85 5.58
CA LEU A 38 -9.83 -15.53 4.58
C LEU A 38 -9.71 -14.67 3.34
N VAL A 39 -10.83 -14.13 2.85
CA VAL A 39 -10.84 -13.21 1.70
C VAL A 39 -9.93 -12.02 1.97
N HIS A 40 -10.05 -11.42 3.15
CA HIS A 40 -9.13 -10.37 3.59
C HIS A 40 -7.67 -10.84 3.52
N GLY A 41 -7.32 -11.95 4.17
CA GLY A 41 -5.95 -12.48 4.18
C GLY A 41 -5.38 -12.75 2.78
N ILE A 42 -6.20 -13.30 1.87
CA ILE A 42 -5.81 -13.56 0.47
C ILE A 42 -5.51 -12.24 -0.24
N PHE A 43 -6.39 -11.24 -0.12
CA PHE A 43 -6.13 -9.91 -0.68
C PHE A 43 -4.86 -9.29 -0.11
N GLN A 44 -4.62 -9.38 1.21
CA GLN A 44 -3.42 -8.82 1.83
C GLN A 44 -2.15 -9.52 1.35
N LEU A 45 -2.16 -10.85 1.25
CA LEU A 45 -0.99 -11.62 0.78
C LEU A 45 -0.71 -11.33 -0.69
N PHE A 46 -1.75 -11.29 -1.54
CA PHE A 46 -1.60 -10.96 -2.94
C PHE A 46 -1.07 -9.54 -3.14
N ALA A 47 -1.64 -8.55 -2.45
CA ALA A 47 -1.17 -7.17 -2.46
C ALA A 47 0.29 -7.06 -2.02
N TYR A 48 0.68 -7.84 -1.00
CA TYR A 48 2.06 -7.87 -0.50
C TYR A 48 3.04 -8.42 -1.53
N ILE A 49 2.70 -9.53 -2.21
CA ILE A 49 3.52 -10.09 -3.29
C ILE A 49 3.67 -9.09 -4.45
N VAL A 50 2.57 -8.45 -4.86
CA VAL A 50 2.58 -7.39 -5.89
C VAL A 50 3.50 -6.24 -5.48
N TYR A 51 3.44 -5.82 -4.21
CA TYR A 51 4.29 -4.74 -3.73
C TYR A 51 5.75 -5.14 -3.57
N ILE A 52 6.06 -6.38 -3.18
CA ILE A 52 7.44 -6.90 -3.18
C ILE A 52 8.04 -6.81 -4.58
N ALA A 53 7.28 -7.19 -5.61
CA ALA A 53 7.71 -7.05 -7.00
C ALA A 53 7.96 -5.58 -7.37
N ALA A 54 7.05 -4.67 -7.02
CA ALA A 54 7.23 -3.24 -7.24
C ALA A 54 8.48 -2.70 -6.52
N PHE A 55 8.66 -3.03 -5.24
CA PHE A 55 9.80 -2.62 -4.43
C PHE A 55 11.12 -3.15 -4.97
N GLY A 56 11.16 -4.43 -5.39
CA GLY A 56 12.33 -5.04 -6.03
C GLY A 56 12.74 -4.31 -7.30
N ILE A 57 11.78 -3.87 -8.12
CA ILE A 57 12.07 -3.00 -9.28
C ILE A 57 12.63 -1.65 -8.82
N GLY A 58 12.09 -1.06 -7.76
CA GLY A 58 12.61 0.19 -7.16
C GLY A 58 14.07 0.07 -6.72
N VAL A 59 14.41 -1.00 -6.01
CA VAL A 59 15.80 -1.33 -5.61
C VAL A 59 16.68 -1.50 -6.85
N TRP A 60 16.22 -2.23 -7.86
CA TRP A 60 16.98 -2.37 -9.11
C TRP A 60 17.24 -1.01 -9.77
N MET A 61 16.25 -0.11 -9.83
CA MET A 61 16.41 1.22 -10.43
C MET A 61 17.45 2.06 -9.68
N VAL A 62 17.41 2.08 -8.34
CA VAL A 62 18.40 2.82 -7.53
C VAL A 62 19.84 2.35 -7.81
N ASN A 63 20.04 1.06 -8.07
CA ASN A 63 21.37 0.50 -8.31
C ASN A 63 21.84 0.60 -9.78
N ASN A 64 20.94 0.86 -10.73
CA ASN A 64 21.24 0.79 -12.17
C ASN A 64 21.03 2.12 -12.91
N LEU A 65 20.48 3.14 -12.24
CA LEU A 65 20.40 4.49 -12.79
C LEU A 65 21.67 5.29 -12.43
N PRO A 66 22.17 6.16 -13.32
CA PRO A 66 23.41 6.92 -13.10
C PRO A 66 23.23 8.08 -12.09
N VAL A 67 22.18 8.05 -11.27
CA VAL A 67 21.81 9.07 -10.29
C VAL A 67 21.50 8.43 -8.95
N ASN A 68 21.96 9.05 -7.87
CA ASN A 68 21.57 8.65 -6.53
C ASN A 68 20.16 9.17 -6.22
N LEU A 69 19.18 8.28 -6.16
CA LEU A 69 17.79 8.60 -5.80
C LEU A 69 17.49 8.38 -4.31
N LEU A 70 18.40 7.78 -3.55
CA LEU A 70 18.15 7.40 -2.14
C LEU A 70 17.97 8.61 -1.21
N ASP A 71 18.45 9.79 -1.61
CA ASP A 71 18.30 11.02 -0.84
C ASP A 71 16.95 11.73 -1.10
N THR A 72 16.08 11.14 -1.92
CA THR A 72 14.74 11.67 -2.21
C THR A 72 13.69 11.07 -1.28
N TYR A 73 12.63 11.83 -0.98
CA TYR A 73 11.60 11.41 -0.04
C TYR A 73 10.89 10.10 -0.44
N HIS A 74 10.69 9.87 -1.74
CA HIS A 74 9.92 8.73 -2.25
C HIS A 74 10.57 7.35 -1.94
N PRO A 75 11.85 7.11 -2.27
CA PRO A 75 12.53 5.88 -1.88
C PRO A 75 12.66 5.71 -0.35
N ILE A 76 12.94 6.77 0.39
CA ILE A 76 13.04 6.72 1.86
C ILE A 76 11.70 6.26 2.48
N ILE A 77 10.60 6.92 2.11
CA ILE A 77 9.26 6.54 2.59
C ILE A 77 8.89 5.14 2.10
N GLY A 78 9.24 4.78 0.86
CA GLY A 78 9.02 3.45 0.31
C GLY A 78 9.71 2.34 1.10
N ILE A 79 10.96 2.54 1.51
CA ILE A 79 11.71 1.61 2.36
C ILE A 79 11.05 1.49 3.74
N ILE A 80 10.66 2.60 4.36
CA ILE A 80 9.95 2.60 5.65
C ILE A 80 8.64 1.81 5.53
N VAL A 81 7.84 2.10 4.51
CA VAL A 81 6.57 1.40 4.23
C VAL A 81 6.80 -0.09 4.05
N PHE A 82 7.82 -0.49 3.28
CA PHE A 82 8.17 -1.90 3.07
C PHE A 82 8.52 -2.62 4.38
N VAL A 83 9.37 -2.01 5.21
CA VAL A 83 9.77 -2.57 6.53
C VAL A 83 8.57 -2.67 7.47
N LEU A 84 7.73 -1.65 7.54
CA LEU A 84 6.52 -1.67 8.37
C LEU A 84 5.51 -2.73 7.89
N LEU A 85 5.35 -2.88 6.58
CA LEU A 85 4.46 -3.86 5.97
C LEU A 85 4.91 -5.30 6.23
N PHE A 86 6.21 -5.57 6.37
CA PHE A 86 6.71 -6.89 6.75
C PHE A 86 6.12 -7.40 8.08
N PHE A 87 5.88 -6.51 9.03
CA PHE A 87 5.27 -6.87 10.33
C PHE A 87 3.75 -7.05 10.26
N GLN A 88 3.07 -6.57 9.21
CA GLN A 88 1.62 -6.62 9.12
C GLN A 88 1.03 -8.04 9.12
N PRO A 89 1.51 -9.00 8.31
CA PRO A 89 1.02 -10.37 8.34
C PRO A 89 1.24 -11.06 9.69
N ILE A 90 2.37 -10.79 10.35
CA ILE A 90 2.69 -11.34 11.68
C ILE A 90 1.68 -10.83 12.70
N LEU A 91 1.48 -9.51 12.76
CA LEU A 91 0.49 -8.90 13.64
C LEU A 91 -0.93 -9.34 13.31
N GLY A 92 -1.27 -9.51 12.03
CA GLY A 92 -2.57 -9.99 11.58
C GLY A 92 -2.86 -11.41 12.04
N PHE A 93 -1.88 -12.31 11.96
CA PHE A 93 -1.99 -13.67 12.47
C PHE A 93 -2.17 -13.70 14.00
N VAL A 94 -1.30 -12.99 14.74
CA VAL A 94 -1.39 -12.90 16.21
C VAL A 94 -2.74 -12.31 16.64
N HIS A 95 -3.17 -11.23 15.97
CA HIS A 95 -4.47 -10.62 16.18
C HIS A 95 -5.61 -11.62 15.96
N HIS A 96 -5.60 -12.36 14.86
CA HIS A 96 -6.66 -13.31 14.53
C HIS A 96 -6.77 -14.43 15.57
N VAL A 97 -5.64 -15.05 15.95
CA VAL A 97 -5.60 -16.11 16.96
C VAL A 97 -6.12 -15.61 18.31
N GLN A 98 -5.65 -14.43 18.75
CA GLN A 98 -6.09 -13.88 20.04
C GLN A 98 -7.54 -13.43 20.03
N TYR A 99 -8.03 -12.85 18.93
CA TYR A 99 -9.43 -12.45 18.81
C TYR A 99 -10.34 -13.68 18.89
N LYS A 100 -9.97 -14.80 18.25
CA LYS A 100 -10.70 -16.07 18.39
C LYS A 100 -10.68 -16.62 19.83
N LYS A 101 -9.56 -16.47 20.54
CA LYS A 101 -9.41 -16.97 21.92
C LYS A 101 -10.18 -16.15 22.95
N TYR A 102 -10.09 -14.83 22.88
CA TYR A 102 -10.61 -13.94 23.91
C TYR A 102 -11.94 -13.28 23.55
N ASN A 103 -12.39 -13.42 22.30
CA ASN A 103 -13.61 -12.79 21.75
C ASN A 103 -13.68 -11.27 21.97
N ARG A 104 -12.53 -10.61 22.08
CA ARG A 104 -12.38 -9.17 22.26
C ARG A 104 -11.09 -8.67 21.65
N ARG A 105 -10.96 -7.34 21.50
CA ARG A 105 -9.70 -6.74 21.07
C ARG A 105 -8.64 -6.88 22.15
N THR A 106 -7.41 -7.15 21.71
CA THR A 106 -6.20 -7.16 22.53
C THR A 106 -5.28 -6.03 22.05
N ILE A 107 -4.18 -5.81 22.77
CA ILE A 107 -3.15 -4.85 22.35
C ILE A 107 -2.65 -5.12 20.92
N TRP A 108 -2.55 -6.39 20.54
CA TRP A 108 -2.15 -6.83 19.20
C TRP A 108 -3.19 -6.48 18.14
N SER A 109 -4.48 -6.49 18.49
CA SER A 109 -5.53 -5.95 17.63
C SER A 109 -5.30 -4.48 17.31
N HIS A 110 -5.01 -3.66 18.32
CA HIS A 110 -4.75 -2.24 18.10
C HIS A 110 -3.48 -2.01 17.28
N GLY A 111 -2.42 -2.77 17.56
CA GLY A 111 -1.17 -2.72 16.79
C GLY A 111 -1.39 -3.03 15.30
N HIS A 112 -2.03 -4.16 14.98
CA HIS A 112 -2.35 -4.55 13.61
C HIS A 112 -3.17 -3.47 12.89
N LEU A 113 -4.23 -2.96 13.54
CA LEU A 113 -5.14 -1.99 12.94
C LEU A 113 -4.49 -0.62 12.69
N TRP A 114 -3.77 -0.07 13.67
CA TRP A 114 -3.15 1.25 13.53
C TRP A 114 -1.97 1.22 12.57
N LEU A 115 -1.12 0.20 12.65
CA LEU A 115 -0.04 0.04 11.68
C LEU A 115 -0.60 -0.10 10.26
N GLY A 116 -1.71 -0.82 10.08
CA GLY A 116 -2.33 -0.99 8.76
C GLY A 116 -2.85 0.33 8.21
N ARG A 117 -3.43 1.18 9.08
CA ARG A 117 -3.92 2.50 8.70
C ARG A 117 -2.79 3.43 8.27
N ILE A 118 -1.70 3.44 9.03
CA ILE A 118 -0.51 4.24 8.73
C ILE A 118 0.10 3.78 7.40
N VAL A 119 0.33 2.49 7.23
CA VAL A 119 1.00 1.93 6.05
C VAL A 119 0.19 2.11 4.77
N ILE A 120 -1.13 1.91 4.80
CA ILE A 120 -1.99 2.15 3.62
C ILE A 120 -1.95 3.64 3.22
N THR A 121 -2.09 4.54 4.19
CA THR A 121 -2.09 5.99 3.92
C THR A 121 -0.74 6.46 3.40
N LEU A 122 0.36 6.07 4.06
CA LEU A 122 1.71 6.41 3.61
C LEU A 122 2.02 5.82 2.24
N GLY A 123 1.57 4.61 1.93
CA GLY A 123 1.80 4.00 0.62
C GLY A 123 1.08 4.74 -0.52
N MET A 124 -0.14 5.23 -0.30
CA MET A 124 -0.84 6.08 -1.27
C MET A 124 -0.15 7.45 -1.45
N ILE A 125 0.24 8.10 -0.35
CA ILE A 125 1.02 9.35 -0.42
C ILE A 125 2.32 9.11 -1.18
N ASN A 126 3.01 8.00 -0.89
CA ASN A 126 4.29 7.68 -1.51
C ASN A 126 4.17 7.42 -3.01
N GLY A 127 3.06 6.85 -3.49
CA GLY A 127 2.83 6.72 -4.93
C GLY A 127 2.63 8.07 -5.62
N GLY A 128 1.98 9.04 -4.96
CA GLY A 128 1.92 10.42 -5.43
C GLY A 128 3.30 11.09 -5.48
N LEU A 129 4.13 10.89 -4.44
CA LEU A 129 5.52 11.36 -4.42
C LEU A 129 6.39 10.70 -5.51
N GLY A 130 6.11 9.45 -5.87
CA GLY A 130 6.78 8.76 -6.98
C GLY A 130 6.44 9.37 -8.34
N LEU A 131 5.19 9.81 -8.53
CA LEU A 131 4.79 10.56 -9.72
C LEU A 131 5.45 11.95 -9.77
N LEU A 132 5.51 12.65 -8.63
CA LEU A 132 6.22 13.93 -8.52
C LEU A 132 7.70 13.78 -8.88
N LEU A 133 8.38 12.78 -8.31
CA LEU A 133 9.77 12.49 -8.64
C LEU A 133 9.98 12.22 -10.14
N ALA A 134 9.06 11.50 -10.77
CA ALA A 134 9.11 11.26 -12.20
C ALA A 134 8.87 12.53 -13.04
N SER A 135 8.04 13.45 -12.56
CA SER A 135 7.79 14.75 -13.21
C SER A 135 8.97 15.72 -13.10
N ASP A 136 9.64 15.79 -11.95
CA ASP A 136 10.71 16.75 -11.68
C ASP A 136 12.06 16.34 -12.29
N ALA A 137 12.25 15.04 -12.53
CA ALA A 137 13.51 14.47 -12.97
C ALA A 137 13.41 13.63 -14.26
N PRO A 138 12.71 14.07 -15.32
CA PRO A 138 12.39 13.24 -16.49
C PRO A 138 13.63 12.83 -17.29
N ALA A 139 14.70 13.62 -17.26
CA ALA A 139 15.98 13.28 -17.87
C ALA A 139 16.67 12.09 -17.17
N PHE A 140 16.42 11.93 -15.87
CA PHE A 140 17.04 10.91 -15.04
C PHE A 140 16.20 9.64 -14.96
N THR A 141 14.88 9.81 -14.79
CA THR A 141 13.93 8.70 -14.83
C THR A 141 13.75 8.19 -16.27
N GLY A 142 13.81 9.04 -17.30
CA GLY A 142 13.48 8.64 -18.66
C GLY A 142 11.98 8.40 -18.86
N PHE A 143 11.15 8.94 -17.95
CA PHE A 143 9.70 8.92 -18.01
C PHE A 143 9.14 10.16 -17.33
N ALA A 144 8.30 10.92 -18.05
CA ALA A 144 7.51 12.00 -17.50
C ALA A 144 6.04 11.58 -17.52
N PRO A 145 5.35 11.49 -16.36
CA PRO A 145 3.92 11.20 -16.36
C PRO A 145 3.15 12.37 -16.97
N SER A 146 2.14 12.08 -17.79
CA SER A 146 1.26 13.11 -18.33
C SER A 146 0.36 13.69 -17.22
N GLN A 147 -0.16 14.90 -17.42
CA GLN A 147 -1.14 15.48 -16.50
C GLN A 147 -2.34 14.54 -16.28
N GLY A 148 -2.80 13.86 -17.33
CA GLY A 148 -3.87 12.87 -17.23
C GLY A 148 -3.53 11.70 -16.29
N GLN A 149 -2.28 11.21 -16.30
CA GLN A 149 -1.85 10.14 -15.38
C GLN A 149 -1.80 10.62 -13.92
N ILE A 150 -1.31 11.84 -13.68
CA ILE A 150 -1.26 12.44 -12.33
C ILE A 150 -2.68 12.67 -11.79
N ILE A 151 -3.57 13.21 -12.61
CA ILE A 151 -4.98 13.44 -12.26
C ILE A 151 -5.66 12.10 -11.97
N ALA A 152 -5.50 11.11 -12.86
CA ALA A 152 -6.12 9.81 -12.69
C ALA A 152 -5.67 9.13 -11.39
N TYR A 153 -4.36 9.10 -11.11
CA TYR A 153 -3.85 8.55 -9.85
C TYR A 153 -4.44 9.28 -8.65
N SER A 154 -4.36 10.61 -8.63
CA SER A 154 -4.80 11.44 -7.49
C SER A 154 -6.28 11.25 -7.18
N VAL A 155 -7.14 11.28 -8.21
CA VAL A 155 -8.60 11.11 -8.06
C VAL A 155 -8.94 9.72 -7.55
N ILE A 156 -8.37 8.67 -8.16
CA ILE A 156 -8.66 7.27 -7.78
C ILE A 156 -8.14 6.99 -6.36
N ALA A 157 -6.93 7.43 -6.04
CA ALA A 157 -6.35 7.26 -4.70
C ALA A 157 -7.18 7.99 -3.64
N ALA A 158 -7.61 9.24 -3.89
CA ALA A 158 -8.43 10.00 -2.96
C ALA A 158 -9.79 9.33 -2.72
N ILE A 159 -10.49 8.92 -3.79
CA ILE A 159 -11.77 8.22 -3.68
C ILE A 159 -11.61 6.92 -2.89
N MET A 160 -10.62 6.10 -3.23
CA MET A 160 -10.40 4.84 -2.51
C MET A 160 -10.04 5.08 -1.05
N TRP A 161 -9.18 6.06 -0.76
CA TRP A 161 -8.81 6.39 0.62
C TRP A 161 -10.04 6.80 1.44
N LEU A 162 -10.92 7.64 0.88
CA LEU A 162 -12.17 8.03 1.54
C LEU A 162 -13.11 6.85 1.77
N LEU A 163 -13.29 5.97 0.78
CA LEU A 163 -14.10 4.75 0.92
C LEU A 163 -13.53 3.83 2.01
N TRP A 164 -12.22 3.64 2.03
CA TRP A 164 -11.54 2.82 3.02
C TRP A 164 -11.64 3.42 4.43
N VAL A 165 -11.41 4.73 4.60
CA VAL A 165 -11.57 5.44 5.88
C VAL A 165 -13.01 5.36 6.38
N ALA A 166 -14.00 5.60 5.52
CA ALA A 166 -15.41 5.46 5.85
C ALA A 166 -15.74 4.03 6.31
N SER A 167 -15.24 3.01 5.59
CA SER A 167 -15.40 1.60 5.97
C SER A 167 -14.78 1.29 7.33
N ALA A 168 -13.62 1.90 7.64
CA ALA A 168 -12.93 1.70 8.90
C ALA A 168 -13.71 2.33 10.07
N ILE A 169 -14.31 3.50 9.88
CA ILE A 169 -15.17 4.16 10.89
C ILE A 169 -16.46 3.36 11.10
N ILE A 170 -17.14 2.98 10.03
CA ILE A 170 -18.38 2.19 10.10
C ILE A 170 -18.12 0.84 10.77
N GLY A 171 -17.05 0.15 10.37
CA GLY A 171 -16.67 -1.14 10.95
C GLY A 171 -16.14 -1.06 12.38
N GLU A 172 -15.75 0.12 12.85
CA GLU A 172 -15.42 0.36 14.26
C GLU A 172 -16.70 0.49 15.10
N ARG A 173 -17.72 1.20 14.61
CA ARG A 173 -18.99 1.41 15.33
C ARG A 173 -19.83 0.14 15.50
N LYS A 174 -19.62 -0.88 14.66
CA LYS A 174 -20.37 -2.15 14.68
C LYS A 174 -19.81 -3.19 15.66
N ARG A 175 -18.67 -2.94 16.30
CA ARG A 175 -17.97 -3.90 17.18
C ARG A 175 -17.81 -3.34 18.57
#